data_AF-A0A936DIJ4-F1
#
_entry.id   AF-A0A936DIJ4-F1
#
_cell.length_a   1.000
_cell.length_b   1.000
_cell.length_c   1.000
_cell.angle_alpha   90.00
_cell.angle_beta   90.00
_cell.angle_gamma   90.00
#
_symmetry.space_group_name_H-M   'P 1'
#
loop_
_entity.id
_entity.type
_entity.pdbx_description
1 polymer ?
#
loop_
_entity_poly.entity_id
_entity_poly.type
_entity_poly.pdbx_seq_one_letter_code
_entity_poly.pdbx_strand_id
1 'polypeptide(L)'
;MTRATWSMLLGVFGCAAPERLPPPIDYDPVEHSTESSTGGALAPKPDVAAVQPCNAVDLLFVIDNSGSMGDEQDQLVASFPGFIAGIEQLLGDADYHVGVITTDENLFNEGGCQRLGALTTRTGGDGSSDAQCGPFAEHHAFMTPVDDLARTFACTGRVGVEGSGIERPMDATIAALTGEGVGACNREFLRRDALLVLTIITDEDDAADSRGDPSSWYDSIVAVKHDDAQRVVVLSLVGVPRPNACPPGPPDLAGAEVATRLLEFTEMFEYGSSGDVCDDDYAAAFDAALQRIAAACDVATPVG
;
A
#
# COMPACT_ATOMS: atom_id res chain seq x y z
N MET A 1 -18.21 -7.62 61.03
CA MET A 1 -18.92 -6.36 61.30
C MET A 1 -17.95 -5.42 62.01
N THR A 2 -17.28 -4.54 61.26
CA THR A 2 -16.42 -3.49 61.82
C THR A 2 -16.41 -2.35 60.82
N ARG A 3 -17.01 -1.23 61.23
CA ARG A 3 -17.13 0.01 60.45
C ARG A 3 -15.80 0.76 60.47
N ALA A 4 -15.34 1.22 59.31
CA ALA A 4 -14.25 2.19 59.19
C ALA A 4 -14.85 3.60 59.01
N THR A 5 -14.39 4.54 59.82
CA THR A 5 -14.74 5.96 59.78
C THR A 5 -13.59 6.82 59.24
N TRP A 6 -13.96 7.69 58.30
CA TRP A 6 -13.43 8.97 57.82
C TRP A 6 -12.03 9.48 58.21
N SER A 7 -11.37 10.09 57.21
CA SER A 7 -11.01 11.53 57.26
C SER A 7 -10.59 12.06 55.88
N MET A 8 -11.27 13.12 55.41
CA MET A 8 -10.88 13.94 54.25
C MET A 8 -9.84 14.97 54.69
N LEU A 9 -8.74 15.09 53.93
CA LEU A 9 -7.75 16.16 54.05
C LEU A 9 -8.00 17.21 52.96
N LEU A 10 -8.35 18.44 53.35
CA LEU A 10 -8.29 19.62 52.48
C LEU A 10 -6.84 20.12 52.41
N GLY A 11 -6.24 20.08 51.22
CA GLY A 11 -4.95 20.70 50.92
C GLY A 11 -5.14 22.14 50.42
N VAL A 12 -4.40 23.07 51.02
CA VAL A 12 -4.37 24.50 50.71
C VAL A 12 -3.58 24.72 49.40
N PHE A 13 -4.20 25.35 48.39
CA PHE A 13 -3.53 25.82 47.19
C PHE A 13 -2.83 27.17 47.47
N GLY A 14 -1.51 27.20 47.35
CA GLY A 14 -0.69 28.42 47.40
C GLY A 14 -0.67 29.13 46.05
N CYS A 15 -0.81 30.46 46.07
CA CYS A 15 -0.69 31.34 44.90
C CYS A 15 0.77 31.41 44.42
N ALA A 16 1.01 31.12 43.14
CA ALA A 16 2.25 31.44 42.44
C ALA A 16 2.20 32.87 41.88
N ALA A 17 3.32 33.60 41.99
CA ALA A 17 3.48 34.97 41.50
C ALA A 17 3.73 35.00 39.98
N PRO A 18 3.36 36.08 39.27
CA PRO A 18 3.51 36.18 37.82
C PRO A 18 4.94 36.54 37.41
N GLU A 19 5.45 35.83 36.40
CA GLU A 19 6.74 36.10 35.75
C GLU A 19 6.71 37.40 34.93
N ARG A 20 7.83 38.11 34.94
CA ARG A 20 8.01 39.42 34.27
C ARG A 20 8.14 39.24 32.77
N LEU A 21 7.40 40.06 32.01
CA LEU A 21 7.51 40.20 30.56
C LEU A 21 8.90 40.74 30.15
N PRO A 22 9.46 40.27 29.02
CA PRO A 22 10.69 40.83 28.44
C PRO A 22 10.44 42.24 27.84
N PRO A 23 11.49 43.08 27.73
CA PRO A 23 11.38 44.43 27.20
C PRO A 23 11.09 44.45 25.68
N PRO A 24 10.48 45.53 25.16
CA PRO A 24 10.15 45.66 23.75
C PRO A 24 11.42 45.85 22.89
N ILE A 25 11.37 45.26 21.70
CA ILE A 25 12.42 45.34 20.68
C ILE A 25 12.19 46.62 19.86
N ASP A 26 13.22 47.45 19.76
CA ASP A 26 13.21 48.70 18.99
C ASP A 26 13.31 48.38 17.49
N TYR A 27 12.38 48.88 16.69
CA TYR A 27 12.37 48.70 15.24
C TYR A 27 12.91 49.98 14.58
N ASP A 28 14.12 49.90 14.02
CA ASP A 28 14.66 50.96 13.17
C ASP A 28 13.89 51.04 11.83
N PRO A 29 13.65 52.26 11.29
CA PRO A 29 12.91 52.43 10.06
C PRO A 29 13.78 52.14 8.83
N VAL A 30 13.25 51.32 7.92
CA VAL A 30 13.87 51.03 6.62
C VAL A 30 13.72 52.26 5.72
N GLU A 31 14.84 52.93 5.41
CA GLU A 31 14.88 53.95 4.35
C GLU A 31 14.81 53.29 2.96
N HIS A 32 13.93 53.86 2.14
CA HIS A 32 13.71 53.50 0.75
C HIS A 32 14.75 54.23 -0.11
N SER A 33 15.64 53.50 -0.76
CA SER A 33 16.48 54.04 -1.84
C SER A 33 16.30 53.23 -3.11
N THR A 34 15.82 53.91 -4.14
CA THR A 34 15.78 53.45 -5.54
C THR A 34 17.15 53.63 -6.16
N GLU A 35 17.73 52.61 -6.79
CA GLU A 35 18.66 52.82 -7.90
C GLU A 35 18.88 51.59 -8.80
N SER A 36 19.35 51.91 -10.00
CA SER A 36 19.28 51.20 -11.27
C SER A 36 20.42 50.18 -11.51
N SER A 37 20.04 49.02 -12.06
CA SER A 37 20.74 48.10 -12.99
C SER A 37 22.28 48.21 -13.18
N THR A 38 22.99 47.11 -12.90
CA THR A 38 23.93 46.45 -13.85
C THR A 38 24.14 44.98 -13.43
N GLY A 39 24.25 44.07 -14.41
CA GLY A 39 24.20 42.62 -14.20
C GLY A 39 25.46 41.96 -13.64
N GLY A 40 25.28 40.77 -13.07
CA GLY A 40 26.35 39.85 -12.71
C GLY A 40 25.94 38.80 -11.68
N ALA A 41 26.05 37.52 -12.08
CA ALA A 41 25.87 36.29 -11.30
C ALA A 41 24.44 35.96 -10.82
N LEU A 42 23.85 34.95 -11.46
CA LEU A 42 22.70 34.21 -10.96
C LEU A 42 23.00 33.76 -9.52
N ALA A 43 22.24 34.26 -8.56
CA ALA A 43 22.17 33.67 -7.24
C ALA A 43 21.85 32.18 -7.38
N PRO A 44 22.44 31.28 -6.57
CA PRO A 44 21.93 29.92 -6.49
C PRO A 44 20.45 30.03 -6.13
N LYS A 45 19.61 29.29 -6.87
CA LYS A 45 18.21 29.10 -6.47
C LYS A 45 18.21 28.71 -4.98
N PRO A 46 17.24 29.18 -4.17
CA PRO A 46 17.08 28.60 -2.86
C PRO A 46 17.02 27.09 -3.07
N ASP A 47 17.90 26.34 -2.41
CA ASP A 47 17.78 24.90 -2.34
C ASP A 47 16.33 24.66 -1.90
N VAL A 48 15.54 24.13 -2.83
CA VAL A 48 14.35 23.40 -2.47
C VAL A 48 14.93 22.31 -1.61
N ALA A 49 14.80 22.41 -0.29
CA ALA A 49 15.12 21.31 0.59
C ALA A 49 14.50 20.09 -0.07
N ALA A 50 15.31 19.10 -0.41
CA ALA A 50 14.82 17.86 -0.97
C ALA A 50 13.70 17.43 -0.02
N VAL A 51 12.47 17.48 -0.50
CA VAL A 51 11.33 16.84 0.14
C VAL A 51 11.86 15.44 0.40
N GLN A 52 11.97 15.02 1.66
CA GLN A 52 12.34 13.63 1.88
C GLN A 52 11.14 12.82 1.38
N PRO A 53 11.26 12.11 0.24
CA PRO A 53 10.20 11.22 -0.21
C PRO A 53 9.97 10.18 0.88
N CYS A 54 8.84 9.46 0.85
CA CYS A 54 8.51 8.41 1.80
C CYS A 54 9.75 7.65 2.28
N ASN A 55 10.07 7.73 3.59
CA ASN A 55 11.24 7.02 4.14
C ASN A 55 11.07 5.50 4.06
N ALA A 56 9.82 5.04 3.96
CA ALA A 56 9.47 3.63 3.84
C ALA A 56 8.18 3.43 3.03
N VAL A 57 8.11 2.34 2.27
CA VAL A 57 6.92 1.94 1.48
C VAL A 57 6.64 0.45 1.63
N ASP A 58 5.42 0.07 1.94
CA ASP A 58 4.96 -1.33 1.96
C ASP A 58 4.07 -1.56 0.73
N LEU A 59 4.51 -2.41 -0.19
CA LEU A 59 3.79 -2.82 -1.38
C LEU A 59 3.13 -4.18 -1.12
N LEU A 60 1.80 -4.23 -1.14
CA LEU A 60 1.04 -5.47 -1.02
C LEU A 60 0.34 -5.77 -2.34
N PHE A 61 0.69 -6.89 -2.95
CA PHE A 61 0.03 -7.43 -4.13
C PHE A 61 -0.99 -8.50 -3.69
N VAL A 62 -2.23 -8.33 -4.12
CA VAL A 62 -3.34 -9.24 -3.89
C VAL A 62 -3.67 -9.86 -5.24
N ILE A 63 -3.25 -11.11 -5.43
CA ILE A 63 -3.31 -11.77 -6.73
C ILE A 63 -4.41 -12.82 -6.71
N ASP A 64 -5.38 -12.66 -7.60
CA ASP A 64 -6.35 -13.71 -7.80
C ASP A 64 -5.70 -14.98 -8.36
N ASN A 65 -5.97 -16.08 -7.67
CA ASN A 65 -5.47 -17.42 -7.96
C ASN A 65 -6.57 -18.35 -8.50
N SER A 66 -7.69 -17.78 -8.93
CA SER A 66 -8.75 -18.48 -9.65
C SER A 66 -8.25 -19.04 -11.00
N GLY A 67 -9.07 -19.90 -11.62
CA GLY A 67 -8.72 -20.68 -12.81
C GLY A 67 -8.42 -19.88 -14.08
N SER A 68 -8.98 -18.67 -14.20
CA SER A 68 -8.87 -17.82 -15.38
C SER A 68 -7.60 -16.95 -15.37
N MET A 69 -7.03 -16.67 -14.20
CA MET A 69 -5.99 -15.67 -13.97
C MET A 69 -4.59 -16.03 -14.49
N GLY A 70 -4.43 -17.10 -15.26
CA GLY A 70 -3.12 -17.60 -15.69
C GLY A 70 -2.38 -16.61 -16.57
N ASP A 71 -3.07 -16.04 -17.57
CA ASP A 71 -2.47 -15.10 -18.51
C ASP A 71 -2.17 -13.76 -17.80
N GLU A 72 -3.09 -13.29 -16.96
CA GLU A 72 -2.98 -12.06 -16.16
C GLU A 72 -1.80 -12.14 -15.16
N GLN A 73 -1.59 -13.29 -14.50
CA GLN A 73 -0.42 -13.51 -13.64
C GLN A 73 0.89 -13.44 -14.44
N ASP A 74 0.92 -13.97 -15.67
CA ASP A 74 2.10 -13.89 -16.54
C ASP A 74 2.38 -12.44 -16.96
N GLN A 75 1.34 -11.67 -17.29
CA GLN A 75 1.47 -10.25 -17.66
C GLN A 75 1.89 -9.38 -16.48
N LEU A 76 1.38 -9.68 -15.28
CA LEU A 76 1.83 -9.05 -14.04
C LEU A 76 3.32 -9.26 -13.82
N VAL A 77 3.78 -10.51 -13.90
CA VAL A 77 5.20 -10.83 -13.71
C VAL A 77 6.07 -10.23 -14.81
N ALA A 78 5.60 -10.19 -16.06
CA ALA A 78 6.33 -9.57 -17.17
C ALA A 78 6.46 -8.04 -17.02
N SER A 79 5.45 -7.39 -16.45
CA SER A 79 5.39 -5.93 -16.28
C SER A 79 6.11 -5.44 -15.00
N PHE A 80 6.22 -6.30 -13.98
CA PHE A 80 6.78 -5.96 -12.67
C PHE A 80 8.20 -5.36 -12.71
N PRO A 81 9.17 -5.83 -13.54
CA PRO A 81 10.51 -5.24 -13.57
C PRO A 81 10.53 -3.74 -13.90
N GLY A 82 9.62 -3.28 -14.77
CA GLY A 82 9.49 -1.86 -15.08
C GLY A 82 8.94 -1.06 -13.89
N PHE A 83 7.92 -1.62 -13.22
CA PHE A 83 7.33 -0.99 -12.04
C PHE A 83 8.32 -0.84 -10.90
N ILE A 84 9.04 -1.91 -10.54
CA ILE A 84 9.98 -1.86 -9.42
C ILE A 84 11.18 -0.96 -9.70
N ALA A 85 11.67 -0.90 -10.95
CA ALA A 85 12.70 0.06 -11.33
C ALA A 85 12.19 1.52 -11.18
N GLY A 86 10.92 1.76 -11.48
CA GLY A 86 10.27 3.05 -11.22
C GLY A 86 10.19 3.38 -9.74
N ILE A 87 9.82 2.40 -8.90
CA ILE A 87 9.81 2.55 -7.43
C ILE A 87 11.21 2.87 -6.91
N GLU A 88 12.23 2.11 -7.30
CA GLU A 88 13.63 2.34 -6.90
C GLU A 88 14.12 3.73 -7.33
N GLN A 89 13.73 4.18 -8.54
CA GLN A 89 14.06 5.52 -9.02
C GLN A 89 13.36 6.63 -8.22
N LEU A 90 12.08 6.43 -7.85
CA LEU A 90 11.31 7.40 -7.07
C LEU A 90 11.78 7.48 -5.61
N LEU A 91 12.08 6.33 -5.02
CA LEU A 91 12.35 6.20 -3.59
C LEU A 91 13.83 6.35 -3.25
N GLY A 92 14.75 6.15 -4.20
CA GLY A 92 16.18 6.20 -3.97
C GLY A 92 16.60 5.18 -2.91
N ASP A 93 17.14 5.66 -1.78
CA ASP A 93 17.61 4.82 -0.67
C ASP A 93 16.48 4.43 0.33
N ALA A 94 15.21 4.71 0.03
CA ALA A 94 14.13 4.37 0.96
C ALA A 94 13.93 2.86 1.11
N ASP A 95 13.48 2.45 2.29
CA ASP A 95 13.29 1.05 2.63
C ASP A 95 11.90 0.56 2.23
N TYR A 96 11.78 -0.51 1.47
CA TYR A 96 10.48 -1.02 1.03
C TYR A 96 10.28 -2.51 1.27
N HIS A 97 9.05 -2.87 1.59
CA HIS A 97 8.61 -4.26 1.71
C HIS A 97 7.74 -4.60 0.51
N VAL A 98 7.94 -5.76 -0.11
CA VAL A 98 7.06 -6.28 -1.17
C VAL A 98 6.49 -7.62 -0.74
N GLY A 99 5.17 -7.66 -0.53
CA GLY A 99 4.43 -8.84 -0.13
C GLY A 99 3.43 -9.27 -1.19
N VAL A 100 3.17 -10.57 -1.28
CA VAL A 100 2.14 -11.15 -2.15
C VAL A 100 1.19 -12.00 -1.30
N ILE A 101 -0.12 -11.80 -1.48
CA ILE A 101 -1.19 -12.65 -0.94
C ILE A 101 -2.13 -13.09 -2.07
N THR A 102 -2.95 -14.09 -1.81
CA THR A 102 -3.99 -14.59 -2.74
C THR A 102 -5.39 -14.15 -2.32
N THR A 103 -6.37 -14.31 -3.21
CA THR A 103 -7.80 -14.02 -2.97
C THR A 103 -8.52 -15.11 -2.18
N ASP A 104 -7.88 -16.25 -1.94
CA ASP A 104 -8.37 -17.34 -1.10
C ASP A 104 -7.31 -17.90 -0.12
N GLU A 105 -7.61 -19.04 0.53
CA GLU A 105 -6.60 -19.78 1.29
C GLU A 105 -5.57 -20.46 0.34
N ASN A 106 -4.39 -19.86 0.14
CA ASN A 106 -3.30 -20.49 -0.62
C ASN A 106 -2.85 -21.84 -0.01
N LEU A 107 -3.42 -22.95 -0.48
CA LEU A 107 -3.18 -24.29 0.03
C LEU A 107 -1.77 -24.81 -0.25
N PHE A 108 -1.02 -24.20 -1.18
CA PHE A 108 0.34 -24.59 -1.52
C PHE A 108 1.41 -23.85 -0.74
N ASN A 109 1.03 -22.80 0.01
CA ASN A 109 1.95 -22.02 0.83
C ASN A 109 2.60 -22.85 1.94
N GLU A 110 3.60 -22.24 2.59
CA GLU A 110 4.32 -22.84 3.71
C GLU A 110 3.38 -23.35 4.81
N GLY A 111 3.73 -24.49 5.42
CA GLY A 111 2.92 -25.13 6.44
C GLY A 111 2.60 -24.19 7.60
N GLY A 112 1.30 -24.01 7.89
CA GLY A 112 0.82 -23.09 8.92
C GLY A 112 0.43 -21.69 8.40
N CYS A 113 0.83 -21.35 7.17
CA CYS A 113 0.49 -20.10 6.45
C CYS A 113 -0.43 -20.33 5.24
N GLN A 114 -1.14 -21.45 5.21
CA GLN A 114 -2.19 -21.78 4.24
C GLN A 114 -3.53 -21.16 4.68
N ARG A 115 -3.58 -19.83 4.75
CA ARG A 115 -4.71 -19.07 5.30
C ARG A 115 -4.94 -17.82 4.45
N LEU A 116 -6.20 -17.38 4.38
CA LEU A 116 -6.57 -16.16 3.70
C LEU A 116 -5.78 -14.96 4.26
N GLY A 117 -5.14 -14.20 3.38
CA GLY A 117 -4.31 -13.03 3.73
C GLY A 117 -2.90 -13.35 4.22
N ALA A 118 -2.48 -14.62 4.30
CA ALA A 118 -1.10 -14.96 4.66
C ALA A 118 -0.14 -14.69 3.49
N LEU A 119 1.03 -14.10 3.78
CA LEU A 119 2.05 -13.84 2.77
C LEU A 119 2.56 -15.13 2.11
N THR A 120 2.67 -15.08 0.78
CA THR A 120 3.10 -16.19 -0.06
C THR A 120 4.62 -16.31 -0.04
N THR A 121 5.11 -17.44 0.48
CA THR A 121 6.55 -17.77 0.49
C THR A 121 6.87 -19.03 -0.32
N ARG A 122 5.82 -19.79 -0.67
CA ARG A 122 5.85 -20.98 -1.51
C ARG A 122 4.63 -20.98 -2.42
N THR A 123 4.82 -21.38 -3.67
CA THR A 123 3.77 -21.55 -4.67
C THR A 123 3.70 -23.00 -5.12
N GLY A 124 2.57 -23.40 -5.69
CA GLY A 124 2.33 -24.77 -6.16
C GLY A 124 1.00 -24.87 -6.92
N GLY A 125 0.78 -26.02 -7.56
CA GLY A 125 -0.36 -26.23 -8.43
C GLY A 125 -0.13 -25.72 -9.86
N ASP A 126 -1.11 -25.98 -10.72
CA ASP A 126 -1.09 -25.57 -12.12
C ASP A 126 -0.94 -24.05 -12.27
N GLY A 127 -0.17 -23.62 -13.27
CA GLY A 127 0.12 -22.20 -13.55
C GLY A 127 1.07 -21.50 -12.56
N SER A 128 1.44 -22.15 -11.46
CA SER A 128 2.32 -21.56 -10.45
C SER A 128 3.81 -21.70 -10.79
N SER A 129 4.68 -21.07 -9.98
CA SER A 129 6.12 -21.34 -10.05
C SER A 129 6.56 -22.71 -9.48
N ASP A 130 5.67 -23.45 -8.81
CA ASP A 130 5.94 -24.73 -8.11
C ASP A 130 7.26 -24.72 -7.32
N ALA A 131 7.46 -23.68 -6.51
CA ALA A 131 8.74 -23.40 -5.88
C ALA A 131 8.61 -22.82 -4.48
N GLN A 132 9.66 -23.04 -3.68
CA GLN A 132 9.95 -22.18 -2.54
C GLN A 132 10.51 -20.86 -3.09
N CYS A 133 9.80 -19.76 -2.88
CA CYS A 133 10.21 -18.44 -3.39
C CYS A 133 11.20 -17.73 -2.46
N GLY A 134 11.23 -18.15 -1.19
CA GLY A 134 12.23 -17.75 -0.20
C GLY A 134 13.45 -18.71 -0.09
N PRO A 135 14.30 -18.50 0.92
CA PRO A 135 14.19 -17.46 1.94
C PRO A 135 14.44 -16.07 1.32
N PHE A 136 13.59 -15.12 1.68
CA PHE A 136 13.84 -13.70 1.44
C PHE A 136 14.88 -13.18 2.43
N ALA A 137 15.39 -11.98 2.19
CA ALA A 137 16.31 -11.31 3.08
C ALA A 137 15.80 -11.33 4.53
N GLU A 138 16.73 -11.53 5.47
CA GLU A 138 16.45 -11.57 6.92
C GLU A 138 15.43 -12.63 7.37
N HIS A 139 15.10 -13.59 6.50
CA HIS A 139 14.09 -14.62 6.74
C HIS A 139 12.66 -14.09 6.91
N HIS A 140 12.38 -12.93 6.32
CA HIS A 140 11.03 -12.38 6.23
C HIS A 140 10.15 -13.23 5.29
N ALA A 141 8.84 -13.00 5.38
CA ALA A 141 7.84 -13.55 4.45
C ALA A 141 7.54 -12.61 3.28
N PHE A 142 8.26 -11.50 3.18
CA PHE A 142 8.19 -10.47 2.15
C PHE A 142 9.60 -10.14 1.67
N MET A 143 9.69 -9.50 0.50
CA MET A 143 10.96 -9.09 -0.09
C MET A 143 11.37 -7.70 0.40
N THR A 144 12.66 -7.43 0.46
CA THR A 144 13.25 -6.12 0.79
C THR A 144 14.19 -5.65 -0.33
N PRO A 145 14.77 -4.43 -0.26
CA PRO A 145 15.70 -3.95 -1.30
C PRO A 145 16.99 -4.80 -1.44
N VAL A 146 17.23 -5.73 -0.50
CA VAL A 146 18.38 -6.66 -0.54
C VAL A 146 18.10 -7.86 -1.45
N ASP A 147 16.83 -8.17 -1.71
CA ASP A 147 16.43 -9.29 -2.56
C ASP A 147 16.60 -8.98 -4.05
N ASP A 148 16.73 -10.02 -4.87
CA ASP A 148 16.59 -9.92 -6.33
C ASP A 148 15.09 -9.87 -6.67
N LEU A 149 14.50 -8.68 -6.59
CA LEU A 149 13.06 -8.46 -6.67
C LEU A 149 12.44 -9.01 -7.95
N ALA A 150 13.10 -8.82 -9.10
CA ALA A 150 12.61 -9.36 -10.36
C ALA A 150 12.48 -10.88 -10.29
N ARG A 151 13.48 -11.57 -9.71
CA ARG A 151 13.45 -13.03 -9.55
C ARG A 151 12.48 -13.49 -8.47
N THR A 152 12.49 -12.87 -7.30
CA THR A 152 11.67 -13.30 -6.15
C THR A 152 10.20 -13.00 -6.39
N PHE A 153 9.87 -11.83 -6.95
CA PHE A 153 8.50 -11.50 -7.33
C PHE A 153 8.02 -12.40 -8.46
N ALA A 154 8.84 -12.69 -9.48
CA ALA A 154 8.45 -13.63 -10.53
C ALA A 154 8.09 -15.03 -9.99
N CYS A 155 8.66 -15.42 -8.84
CA CYS A 155 8.30 -16.65 -8.16
C CYS A 155 6.95 -16.52 -7.43
N THR A 156 6.81 -15.51 -6.57
CA THR A 156 5.60 -15.33 -5.75
C THR A 156 4.39 -14.83 -6.53
N GLY A 157 4.62 -14.13 -7.64
CA GLY A 157 3.57 -13.55 -8.49
C GLY A 157 2.84 -14.57 -9.35
N ARG A 158 3.47 -15.72 -9.64
CA ARG A 158 2.79 -16.91 -10.19
C ARG A 158 2.31 -17.79 -9.06
N VAL A 159 1.23 -17.35 -8.42
CA VAL A 159 0.62 -18.01 -7.28
C VAL A 159 -0.05 -19.34 -7.66
N GLY A 160 -0.43 -19.49 -8.93
CA GLY A 160 -1.17 -20.65 -9.46
C GLY A 160 -2.63 -20.31 -9.74
N VAL A 161 -3.33 -21.25 -10.40
CA VAL A 161 -4.72 -21.08 -10.86
C VAL A 161 -5.68 -22.14 -10.27
N GLU A 162 -5.25 -22.84 -9.22
CA GLU A 162 -6.05 -23.86 -8.53
C GLU A 162 -6.82 -23.30 -7.32
N GLY A 163 -6.94 -21.98 -7.20
CA GLY A 163 -7.73 -21.30 -6.20
C GLY A 163 -9.24 -21.45 -6.40
N SER A 164 -9.98 -20.96 -5.41
CA SER A 164 -11.43 -20.89 -5.41
C SER A 164 -11.93 -19.87 -6.43
N GLY A 165 -12.96 -20.24 -7.19
CA GLY A 165 -13.77 -19.28 -7.99
C GLY A 165 -14.73 -18.43 -7.14
N ILE A 166 -14.32 -18.12 -5.91
CA ILE A 166 -15.03 -17.21 -4.98
C ILE A 166 -13.93 -16.29 -4.45
N GLU A 167 -13.74 -15.20 -5.18
CA GLU A 167 -12.62 -14.28 -5.07
C GLU A 167 -12.90 -13.32 -3.90
N ARG A 168 -12.02 -13.32 -2.89
CA ARG A 168 -12.18 -12.47 -1.69
C ARG A 168 -10.99 -11.53 -1.48
N PRO A 169 -10.61 -10.70 -2.48
CA PRO A 169 -9.45 -9.81 -2.37
C PRO A 169 -9.52 -8.88 -1.15
N MET A 170 -10.70 -8.40 -0.75
CA MET A 170 -10.82 -7.45 0.35
C MET A 170 -10.78 -8.11 1.73
N ASP A 171 -11.37 -9.30 1.88
CA ASP A 171 -11.19 -10.09 3.11
C ASP A 171 -9.72 -10.52 3.29
N ALA A 172 -9.03 -10.90 2.20
CA ALA A 172 -7.61 -11.21 2.20
C ALA A 172 -6.76 -10.00 2.59
N THR A 173 -7.03 -8.84 2.00
CA THR A 173 -6.34 -7.58 2.30
C THR A 173 -6.49 -7.21 3.77
N ILE A 174 -7.71 -7.21 4.29
CA ILE A 174 -7.98 -6.83 5.68
C ILE A 174 -7.30 -7.81 6.65
N ALA A 175 -7.36 -9.11 6.39
CA ALA A 175 -6.65 -10.12 7.19
C ALA A 175 -5.13 -9.88 7.17
N ALA A 176 -4.58 -9.57 5.98
CA ALA A 176 -3.15 -9.37 5.81
C ALA A 176 -2.62 -8.13 6.55
N LEU A 177 -3.37 -7.03 6.53
CA LEU A 177 -2.97 -5.75 7.11
C LEU A 177 -3.25 -5.65 8.62
N THR A 178 -4.32 -6.27 9.10
CA THR A 178 -4.67 -6.25 10.54
C THR A 178 -3.97 -7.36 11.32
N GLY A 179 -3.48 -8.40 10.63
CA GLY A 179 -2.95 -9.61 11.26
C GLY A 179 -4.03 -10.57 11.78
N GLU A 180 -5.31 -10.26 11.57
CA GLU A 180 -6.42 -11.14 11.99
C GLU A 180 -6.35 -12.47 11.23
N GLY A 181 -6.31 -13.59 11.97
CA GLY A 181 -6.37 -14.93 11.38
C GLY A 181 -5.07 -15.45 10.73
N VAL A 182 -4.11 -14.58 10.39
CA VAL A 182 -2.85 -14.94 9.71
C VAL A 182 -1.69 -15.25 10.65
N GLY A 183 -1.78 -14.84 11.92
CA GLY A 183 -0.77 -15.16 12.93
C GLY A 183 0.62 -14.60 12.61
N ALA A 184 1.65 -15.43 12.68
CA ALA A 184 3.04 -15.02 12.44
C ALA A 184 3.42 -14.90 10.96
N CYS A 185 2.54 -15.28 10.04
CA CYS A 185 2.84 -15.36 8.61
C CYS A 185 3.13 -13.99 7.98
N ASN A 186 2.61 -12.92 8.57
CA ASN A 186 2.78 -11.54 8.07
C ASN A 186 3.59 -10.68 9.03
N ARG A 187 4.35 -11.32 9.92
CA ARG A 187 5.14 -10.61 10.93
C ARG A 187 6.05 -9.59 10.25
N GLU A 188 6.09 -8.38 10.80
CA GLU A 188 6.98 -7.29 10.39
C GLU A 188 6.72 -6.72 8.98
N PHE A 189 5.71 -7.21 8.25
CA PHE A 189 5.39 -6.71 6.91
C PHE A 189 4.87 -5.27 6.94
N LEU A 190 3.75 -5.01 7.63
CA LEU A 190 3.14 -3.69 7.63
C LEU A 190 3.82 -2.77 8.65
N ARG A 191 4.45 -1.70 8.16
CA ARG A 191 5.07 -0.66 8.97
C ARG A 191 4.09 0.50 9.14
N ARG A 192 4.05 1.01 10.37
CA ARG A 192 3.15 2.08 10.79
C ARG A 192 3.32 3.34 9.95
N ASP A 193 4.57 3.78 9.80
CA ASP A 193 4.90 5.09 9.23
C ASP A 193 5.26 5.00 7.73
N ALA A 194 5.18 3.81 7.14
CA ALA A 194 5.39 3.59 5.72
C ALA A 194 4.14 3.98 4.91
N LEU A 195 4.33 4.41 3.66
CA LEU A 195 3.25 4.47 2.68
C LEU A 195 2.78 3.04 2.38
N LEU A 196 1.48 2.77 2.36
CA LEU A 196 0.94 1.51 1.84
C LEU A 196 0.58 1.69 0.37
N VAL A 197 1.11 0.81 -0.47
CA VAL A 197 0.71 0.66 -1.87
C VAL A 197 0.01 -0.68 -1.99
N LEU A 198 -1.31 -0.65 -2.15
CA LEU A 198 -2.13 -1.83 -2.35
C LEU A 198 -2.36 -2.03 -3.85
N THR A 199 -1.93 -3.16 -4.39
CA THR A 199 -2.21 -3.55 -5.78
C THR A 199 -3.09 -4.80 -5.78
N ILE A 200 -4.30 -4.66 -6.31
CA ILE A 200 -5.26 -5.75 -6.46
C ILE A 200 -5.31 -6.14 -7.92
N ILE A 201 -5.23 -7.44 -8.21
CA ILE A 201 -5.43 -7.97 -9.56
C ILE A 201 -6.42 -9.14 -9.52
N THR A 202 -7.50 -9.03 -10.29
CA THR A 202 -8.60 -10.01 -10.35
C THR A 202 -9.43 -9.76 -11.60
N ASP A 203 -9.91 -10.82 -12.23
CA ASP A 203 -10.86 -10.73 -13.34
C ASP A 203 -12.33 -10.80 -12.87
N GLU A 204 -12.54 -10.91 -11.56
CA GLU A 204 -13.86 -10.87 -10.90
C GLU A 204 -14.01 -9.67 -9.94
N ASP A 205 -15.25 -9.30 -9.59
CA ASP A 205 -15.51 -8.40 -8.46
C ASP A 205 -15.28 -9.11 -7.12
N ASP A 206 -15.15 -8.35 -6.03
CA ASP A 206 -15.06 -8.96 -4.70
C ASP A 206 -16.38 -9.67 -4.34
N ALA A 207 -16.26 -10.96 -3.97
CA ALA A 207 -17.40 -11.85 -3.83
C ALA A 207 -18.48 -11.31 -2.87
N ALA A 208 -19.75 -11.61 -3.19
CA ALA A 208 -20.87 -11.21 -2.34
C ALA A 208 -20.81 -11.76 -0.91
N ASP A 209 -20.05 -12.85 -0.69
CA ASP A 209 -19.83 -13.47 0.62
C ASP A 209 -18.68 -12.84 1.41
N SER A 210 -17.86 -11.98 0.80
CA SER A 210 -16.85 -11.21 1.52
C SER A 210 -17.49 -10.29 2.55
N ARG A 211 -16.82 -10.12 3.69
CA ARG A 211 -17.31 -9.23 4.76
C ARG A 211 -17.17 -7.77 4.34
N GLY A 212 -18.22 -7.00 4.58
CA GLY A 212 -18.20 -5.54 4.41
C GLY A 212 -18.58 -5.09 3.01
N ASP A 213 -18.21 -3.85 2.72
CA ASP A 213 -18.55 -3.07 1.52
C ASP A 213 -17.43 -2.04 1.27
N PRO A 214 -17.39 -1.34 0.11
CA PRO A 214 -16.35 -0.37 -0.20
C PRO A 214 -16.06 0.63 0.93
N SER A 215 -17.10 1.15 1.58
CA SER A 215 -16.96 2.12 2.66
C SER A 215 -16.27 1.52 3.89
N SER A 216 -16.70 0.36 4.36
CA SER A 216 -16.12 -0.30 5.53
C SER A 216 -14.71 -0.85 5.28
N TRP A 217 -14.40 -1.23 4.04
CA TRP A 217 -13.04 -1.58 3.62
C TRP A 217 -12.11 -0.38 3.65
N TYR A 218 -12.55 0.75 3.08
CA TYR A 218 -11.82 2.02 3.15
C TYR A 218 -11.50 2.39 4.60
N ASP A 219 -12.52 2.41 5.47
CA ASP A 219 -12.33 2.75 6.89
C ASP A 219 -11.33 1.82 7.58
N SER A 220 -11.37 0.51 7.27
CA SER A 220 -10.47 -0.49 7.85
C SER A 220 -9.02 -0.28 7.43
N ILE A 221 -8.78 0.05 6.16
CA ILE A 221 -7.42 0.25 5.62
C ILE A 221 -6.84 1.60 6.09
N VAL A 222 -7.66 2.64 6.16
CA VAL A 222 -7.24 3.93 6.69
C VAL A 222 -6.90 3.82 8.19
N ALA A 223 -7.66 3.02 8.96
CA ALA A 223 -7.39 2.79 10.37
C ALA A 223 -6.02 2.13 10.63
N VAL A 224 -5.57 1.19 9.79
CA VAL A 224 -4.23 0.58 9.96
C VAL A 224 -3.08 1.57 9.67
N LYS A 225 -3.38 2.70 9.02
CA LYS A 225 -2.47 3.83 8.82
C LYS A 225 -2.81 5.02 9.72
N HIS A 226 -3.39 4.78 10.90
CA HIS A 226 -3.67 5.81 11.91
C HIS A 226 -4.59 6.93 11.42
N ASP A 227 -5.62 6.54 10.70
CA ASP A 227 -6.62 7.44 10.14
C ASP A 227 -6.04 8.44 9.12
N ASP A 228 -4.88 8.12 8.54
CA ASP A 228 -4.20 8.91 7.51
C ASP A 228 -4.42 8.27 6.13
N ALA A 229 -5.49 8.68 5.46
CA ALA A 229 -5.81 8.24 4.12
C ALA A 229 -4.76 8.67 3.07
N GLN A 230 -3.95 9.69 3.36
CA GLN A 230 -2.88 10.13 2.44
C GLN A 230 -1.70 9.15 2.43
N ARG A 231 -1.69 8.18 3.35
CA ARG A 231 -0.69 7.10 3.42
C ARG A 231 -1.10 5.84 2.67
N VAL A 232 -2.15 5.90 1.86
CA VAL A 232 -2.66 4.75 1.12
C VAL A 232 -2.75 5.10 -0.36
N VAL A 233 -2.06 4.32 -1.17
CA VAL A 233 -2.16 4.31 -2.63
C VAL A 233 -2.81 2.99 -3.03
N VAL A 234 -3.79 3.05 -3.94
CA VAL A 234 -4.49 1.86 -4.43
C VAL A 234 -4.37 1.79 -5.94
N LEU A 235 -3.92 0.64 -6.44
CA LEU A 235 -4.00 0.25 -7.84
C LEU A 235 -4.91 -0.99 -7.95
N SER A 236 -5.96 -0.89 -8.75
CA SER A 236 -6.84 -2.03 -9.06
C SER A 236 -6.74 -2.37 -10.55
N LEU A 237 -6.10 -3.50 -10.85
CA LEU A 237 -6.08 -4.13 -12.17
C LEU A 237 -7.26 -5.09 -12.25
N VAL A 238 -8.38 -4.61 -12.77
CA VAL A 238 -9.66 -5.33 -12.71
C VAL A 238 -10.43 -5.18 -14.01
N GLY A 239 -11.50 -5.94 -14.20
CA GLY A 239 -12.40 -5.67 -15.32
C GLY A 239 -13.08 -4.31 -15.16
N VAL A 240 -12.95 -3.47 -16.18
CA VAL A 240 -13.50 -2.09 -16.22
C VAL A 240 -14.69 -1.96 -17.16
N PRO A 241 -15.60 -0.97 -16.99
CA PRO A 241 -16.69 -0.73 -17.92
C PRO A 241 -16.20 -0.49 -19.35
N ARG A 242 -16.96 -0.99 -20.35
CA ARG A 242 -16.62 -0.82 -21.77
C ARG A 242 -16.57 0.68 -22.18
N PRO A 243 -15.72 1.06 -23.14
CA PRO A 243 -14.81 0.22 -23.92
C PRO A 243 -13.58 -0.25 -23.11
N ASN A 244 -13.21 -1.52 -23.28
CA ASN A 244 -12.14 -2.20 -22.56
C ASN A 244 -11.47 -3.27 -23.47
N ALA A 245 -10.32 -3.79 -23.08
CA ALA A 245 -9.55 -4.81 -23.79
C ALA A 245 -10.17 -6.22 -23.65
N CYS A 246 -10.98 -6.45 -22.61
CA CYS A 246 -11.59 -7.75 -22.36
C CYS A 246 -12.47 -8.24 -23.54
N PRO A 247 -12.26 -9.50 -23.99
CA PRO A 247 -13.04 -10.07 -25.07
C PRO A 247 -14.56 -9.97 -24.84
N PRO A 248 -15.37 -9.72 -25.88
CA PRO A 248 -16.81 -9.87 -25.78
C PRO A 248 -17.17 -11.36 -25.74
N GLY A 249 -17.42 -11.89 -24.55
CA GLY A 249 -17.84 -13.28 -24.32
C GLY A 249 -18.65 -13.43 -23.02
N PRO A 250 -19.28 -14.59 -22.79
CA PRO A 250 -19.76 -14.93 -21.45
C PRO A 250 -18.55 -14.99 -20.49
N PRO A 251 -18.71 -14.53 -19.23
CA PRO A 251 -17.62 -14.38 -18.26
C PRO A 251 -16.80 -15.67 -18.05
N ASP A 252 -17.43 -16.82 -18.18
CA ASP A 252 -16.89 -18.08 -17.66
C ASP A 252 -15.66 -18.68 -18.38
N LEU A 253 -15.10 -18.11 -19.46
CA LEU A 253 -13.91 -18.72 -20.12
C LEU A 253 -12.98 -17.76 -20.90
N ALA A 254 -13.30 -16.48 -21.08
CA ALA A 254 -12.43 -15.51 -21.76
C ALA A 254 -12.89 -14.06 -21.54
N GLY A 255 -12.47 -13.44 -20.43
CA GLY A 255 -12.67 -12.03 -20.12
C GLY A 255 -12.94 -11.78 -18.63
N ALA A 256 -12.95 -10.52 -18.23
CA ALA A 256 -13.20 -10.11 -16.85
C ALA A 256 -14.63 -9.58 -16.63
N GLU A 257 -15.22 -9.90 -15.49
CA GLU A 257 -16.37 -9.20 -14.93
C GLU A 257 -16.00 -7.75 -14.59
N VAL A 258 -16.95 -6.83 -14.71
CA VAL A 258 -16.74 -5.46 -14.23
C VAL A 258 -16.75 -5.43 -12.70
N ALA A 259 -15.57 -5.22 -12.09
CA ALA A 259 -15.38 -5.22 -10.65
C ALA A 259 -15.89 -3.94 -9.98
N THR A 260 -17.22 -3.79 -9.93
CA THR A 260 -17.89 -2.55 -9.53
C THR A 260 -17.52 -2.12 -8.11
N ARG A 261 -17.49 -3.06 -7.16
CA ARG A 261 -17.21 -2.76 -5.75
C ARG A 261 -15.73 -2.41 -5.56
N LEU A 262 -14.82 -3.10 -6.23
CA LEU A 262 -13.40 -2.78 -6.19
C LEU A 262 -13.09 -1.42 -6.83
N LEU A 263 -13.77 -1.08 -7.92
CA LEU A 263 -13.67 0.24 -8.54
C LEU A 263 -14.18 1.35 -7.61
N GLU A 264 -15.36 1.18 -7.02
CA GLU A 264 -15.91 2.12 -6.03
C GLU A 264 -14.93 2.32 -4.86
N PHE A 265 -14.42 1.23 -4.28
CA PHE A 265 -13.42 1.26 -3.22
C PHE A 265 -12.15 2.03 -3.62
N THR A 266 -11.65 1.77 -4.83
CA THR A 266 -10.43 2.41 -5.36
C THR A 266 -10.63 3.93 -5.50
N GLU A 267 -11.78 4.36 -6.00
CA GLU A 267 -12.12 5.77 -6.19
C GLU A 267 -12.29 6.55 -4.88
N MET A 268 -12.46 5.87 -3.74
CA MET A 268 -12.52 6.53 -2.44
C MET A 268 -11.18 7.11 -1.99
N PHE A 269 -10.05 6.62 -2.51
CA PHE A 269 -8.72 7.11 -2.15
C PHE A 269 -8.26 8.25 -3.08
N GLU A 270 -7.68 9.31 -2.50
CA GLU A 270 -7.07 10.41 -3.27
C GLU A 270 -6.01 9.90 -4.24
N TYR A 271 -5.27 8.88 -3.83
CA TYR A 271 -4.22 8.21 -4.59
C TYR A 271 -4.68 6.87 -5.18
N GLY A 272 -5.97 6.75 -5.51
CA GLY A 272 -6.54 5.61 -6.22
C GLY A 272 -6.32 5.68 -7.74
N SER A 273 -6.09 4.53 -8.36
CA SER A 273 -6.05 4.35 -9.81
C SER A 273 -6.49 2.94 -10.21
N SER A 274 -7.03 2.79 -11.41
CA SER A 274 -7.41 1.50 -11.97
C SER A 274 -6.82 1.29 -13.36
N GLY A 275 -6.61 0.03 -13.72
CA GLY A 275 -6.24 -0.42 -15.05
C GLY A 275 -7.11 -1.60 -15.48
N ASP A 276 -7.16 -1.86 -16.78
CA ASP A 276 -7.90 -3.01 -17.32
C ASP A 276 -7.05 -4.27 -17.14
N VAL A 277 -7.59 -5.26 -16.42
CA VAL A 277 -6.90 -6.54 -16.20
C VAL A 277 -6.62 -7.29 -17.51
N CYS A 278 -7.41 -7.05 -18.55
CA CYS A 278 -7.26 -7.69 -19.86
C CYS A 278 -6.28 -6.97 -20.80
N ASP A 279 -5.58 -5.92 -20.35
CA ASP A 279 -4.58 -5.24 -21.18
C ASP A 279 -3.40 -6.18 -21.51
N ASP A 280 -2.80 -5.98 -22.70
CA ASP A 280 -1.65 -6.78 -23.17
C ASP A 280 -0.39 -6.64 -22.28
N ASP A 281 -0.32 -5.59 -21.46
CA ASP A 281 0.66 -5.35 -20.40
C ASP A 281 0.12 -4.33 -19.39
N TYR A 282 0.76 -4.23 -18.22
CA TYR A 282 0.33 -3.31 -17.16
C TYR A 282 1.23 -2.09 -17.00
N ALA A 283 2.09 -1.78 -17.98
CA ALA A 283 3.04 -0.68 -17.86
C ALA A 283 2.34 0.68 -17.67
N ALA A 284 1.26 0.93 -18.42
CA ALA A 284 0.50 2.18 -18.30
C ALA A 284 -0.18 2.33 -16.92
N ALA A 285 -0.73 1.24 -16.39
CA ALA A 285 -1.35 1.22 -15.06
C ALA A 285 -0.29 1.41 -13.96
N PHE A 286 0.87 0.78 -14.11
CA PHE A 286 2.01 0.96 -13.21
C PHE A 286 2.59 2.38 -13.28
N ASP A 287 2.70 2.99 -14.46
CA ASP A 287 3.12 4.40 -14.60
C ASP A 287 2.14 5.35 -13.89
N ALA A 288 0.84 5.07 -13.97
CA ALA A 288 -0.17 5.84 -13.25
C ALA A 288 -0.01 5.66 -11.73
N ALA A 289 0.18 4.43 -11.24
CA ALA A 289 0.42 4.17 -9.83
C ALA A 289 1.71 4.85 -9.32
N LEU A 290 2.80 4.81 -10.09
CA LEU A 290 4.06 5.51 -9.78
C LEU A 290 3.84 7.02 -9.59
N GLN A 291 3.00 7.65 -10.42
CA GLN A 291 2.65 9.06 -10.25
C GLN A 291 1.85 9.31 -8.96
N ARG A 292 0.94 8.40 -8.58
CA ARG A 292 0.20 8.47 -7.31
C ARG A 292 1.12 8.30 -6.10
N ILE A 293 2.07 7.37 -6.16
CA ILE A 293 3.08 7.14 -5.13
C ILE A 293 3.95 8.39 -4.96
N ALA A 294 4.46 8.97 -6.04
CA ALA A 294 5.23 10.21 -5.98
C ALA A 294 4.44 11.34 -5.30
N ALA A 295 3.18 11.54 -5.70
CA ALA A 295 2.32 12.55 -5.11
C ALA A 295 2.03 12.31 -3.61
N ALA A 296 1.79 11.05 -3.22
CA ALA A 296 1.59 10.69 -1.82
C ALA A 296 2.85 10.93 -0.98
N CYS A 297 4.03 10.60 -1.53
CA CYS A 297 5.31 10.83 -0.86
C CYS A 297 5.67 12.30 -0.67
N ASP A 298 5.19 13.20 -1.54
CA ASP A 298 5.38 14.63 -1.36
C ASP A 298 4.59 15.20 -0.17
N VAL A 299 3.55 14.50 0.28
CA VAL A 299 2.59 14.96 1.31
C VAL A 299 2.70 14.17 2.61
N ALA A 300 3.22 12.93 2.58
CA ALA A 300 3.31 12.05 3.74
C ALA A 300 4.21 12.63 4.85
N THR A 301 3.60 13.31 5.84
CA THR A 301 4.34 13.85 7.00
C THR A 301 4.70 12.73 7.99
N PRO A 302 5.95 12.60 8.46
CA PRO A 302 6.32 11.59 9.46
C PRO A 302 5.40 11.64 10.68
N VAL A 303 4.79 10.52 11.05
CA VAL A 303 4.03 10.39 12.29
C VAL A 303 5.05 10.28 13.44
N GLY A 304 4.99 11.23 14.38
CA GLY A 304 5.91 11.33 15.52
C GLY A 304 5.54 10.44 16.69
#